data_AF-A0A2I0XDC9-F1
#
_entry.id   AF-A0A2I0XDC9-F1
#
_cell.length_a   1.000
_cell.length_b   1.000
_cell.length_c   1.000
_cell.angle_alpha   90.00
_cell.angle_beta   90.00
_cell.angle_gamma   90.00
#
_symmetry.space_group_name_H-M   'P 1'
#
loop_
_entity.id
_entity.type
_entity.pdbx_description
1 polymer ?
#
loop_
_entity_poly.entity_id
_entity_poly.type
_entity_poly.pdbx_seq_one_letter_code
_entity_poly.pdbx_strand_id
1 'polypeptide(L)'
;MVSLKCPTPNAETDNTNRGSPSDVWLLLDQNLASALLSIISTSILPYVLSLKHYADIWATLAHQLQAPTRSHVVQLKNELYHLSKGDQSMTQYLLNIKSKVDAIAAAGISIDPEEIILHTLNGLPAKYQTFKTAIRTNLQPINLDDLYTLLCSEELNLAHEATQELQSLHLTDNPLALAATRGRG
;
A
#
# COMPACT_ATOMS: atom_id res chain seq x y z
N MET A 1 19.17 2.11 14.05
CA MET A 1 19.23 3.43 14.71
C MET A 1 20.63 3.59 15.29
N VAL A 2 21.61 4.03 14.50
CA VAL A 2 23.01 4.15 14.97
C VAL A 2 23.24 5.61 15.32
N SER A 3 23.20 5.90 16.62
CA SER A 3 23.50 7.22 17.17
C SER A 3 25.01 7.41 17.13
N LEU A 4 25.51 8.12 16.12
CA LEU A 4 26.88 8.62 16.09
C LEU A 4 26.99 9.77 17.09
N LYS A 5 27.37 9.44 18.33
CA LYS A 5 27.66 10.40 19.38
C LYS A 5 29.08 10.95 19.17
N CYS A 6 29.21 12.25 18.91
CA CYS A 6 30.49 12.94 18.88
C CYS A 6 31.10 12.98 20.30
N PRO A 7 32.39 12.64 20.50
CA PRO A 7 33.07 12.86 21.77
C PRO A 7 33.57 14.30 21.84
N THR A 8 33.38 14.93 23.01
CA THR A 8 33.80 16.30 23.34
C THR A 8 35.33 16.44 23.42
N PRO A 9 35.89 17.63 23.12
CA PRO A 9 37.32 17.85 23.11
C PRO A 9 37.84 18.06 24.54
N ASN A 10 38.55 17.07 25.08
CA ASN A 10 39.43 17.29 26.23
C ASN A 10 40.83 17.62 25.71
N ALA A 11 41.27 18.82 26.05
CA ALA A 11 42.63 19.28 25.82
C ALA A 11 43.61 18.42 26.61
N GLU A 12 44.64 17.91 25.95
CA GLU A 12 46.02 17.91 26.43
C GLU A 12 46.98 17.51 25.30
N THR A 13 47.96 18.38 25.11
CA THR A 13 49.03 18.44 24.09
C THR A 13 49.99 17.24 24.13
N ASP A 14 50.32 16.66 22.97
CA ASP A 14 51.74 16.45 22.61
C ASP A 14 51.95 16.24 21.10
N ASN A 15 53.12 16.67 20.64
CA ASN A 15 53.48 16.94 19.25
C ASN A 15 54.16 15.72 18.57
N THR A 16 53.51 15.07 17.62
CA THR A 16 54.21 14.29 16.58
C THR A 16 53.41 14.32 15.29
N ASN A 17 54.10 14.74 14.23
CA ASN A 17 53.73 14.75 12.83
C ASN A 17 52.85 13.56 12.39
N ARG A 18 51.54 13.72 12.58
CA ARG A 18 50.46 12.85 12.09
C ARG A 18 49.30 13.81 11.93
N GLY A 19 48.81 13.99 10.69
CA GLY A 19 47.70 14.91 10.40
C GLY A 19 46.64 14.76 11.49
N SER A 20 46.19 15.88 12.06
CA SER A 20 45.37 15.84 13.27
C SER A 20 44.20 14.89 13.04
N PRO A 21 43.77 14.08 14.03
CA PRO A 21 42.67 13.15 13.82
C PRO A 21 41.43 13.87 13.25
N SER A 22 41.23 15.14 13.59
CA SER A 22 40.22 16.03 13.03
C SER A 22 40.33 16.25 11.51
N ASP A 23 41.53 16.31 10.94
CA ASP A 23 41.74 16.48 9.49
C ASP A 23 41.33 15.23 8.71
N VAL A 24 41.59 14.05 9.28
CA VAL A 24 41.17 12.77 8.67
C VAL A 24 39.64 12.65 8.68
N TRP A 25 38.99 13.06 9.76
CA TRP A 25 37.53 13.10 9.84
C TRP A 25 36.92 14.11 8.87
N LEU A 26 37.52 15.29 8.71
CA LEU A 26 37.08 16.30 7.74
C LEU A 26 37.19 15.79 6.29
N LEU A 27 38.28 15.10 5.97
CA LEU A 27 38.49 14.52 4.64
C LEU A 27 37.47 13.41 4.35
N LEU A 28 37.18 12.57 5.34
CA LEU A 28 36.17 11.51 5.23
C LEU A 28 34.76 12.09 5.06
N ASP A 29 34.44 13.16 5.80
CA ASP A 29 33.18 13.90 5.71
C ASP A 29 32.97 14.48 4.30
N GLN A 30 34.01 15.11 3.75
CA GLN A 30 33.98 15.65 2.39
C GLN A 30 33.87 14.56 1.32
N ASN A 31 34.56 13.43 1.49
CA ASN A 31 34.49 12.32 0.55
C ASN A 31 33.11 11.62 0.57
N LEU A 32 32.51 11.49 1.76
CA LEU A 32 31.14 10.98 1.89
C LEU A 32 30.14 11.96 1.27
N ALA A 33 30.29 13.26 1.52
CA ALA A 33 29.44 14.29 0.93
C ALA A 33 29.52 14.30 -0.60
N SER A 34 30.72 14.21 -1.17
CA SER A 34 30.92 14.18 -2.63
C SER A 34 30.37 12.89 -3.28
N ALA A 35 30.55 11.74 -2.64
CA ALA A 35 29.96 10.48 -3.08
C ALA A 35 28.42 10.53 -3.04
N LEU A 36 27.84 11.10 -1.98
CA LEU A 36 26.39 11.27 -1.85
C LEU A 36 25.82 12.22 -2.92
N LEU A 37 26.51 13.35 -3.16
CA LEU A 37 26.17 14.30 -4.23
C LEU A 37 26.24 13.67 -5.63
N SER A 38 27.12 12.68 -5.83
CA SER A 38 27.25 11.93 -7.08
C SER A 38 26.10 10.94 -7.31
N ILE A 39 25.51 10.41 -6.24
CA ILE A 39 24.39 9.44 -6.29
C ILE A 39 23.03 10.16 -6.33
N ILE A 40 22.95 11.39 -5.83
CA ILE A 40 21.71 12.18 -5.78
C ILE A 40 21.36 12.78 -7.15
N SER A 41 20.06 12.73 -7.49
CA SER A 41 19.50 13.36 -8.69
C SER A 41 19.66 14.89 -8.69
N THR A 42 19.89 15.48 -9.87
CA THR A 42 20.15 16.91 -10.12
C THR A 42 19.09 17.87 -9.59
N SER A 43 17.91 17.35 -9.23
CA SER A 43 16.79 18.12 -8.69
C SER A 43 17.01 18.61 -7.24
N ILE A 44 17.89 17.96 -6.46
CA ILE A 44 18.12 18.28 -5.03
C ILE A 44 19.47 19.03 -4.84
N LEU A 45 20.34 18.98 -5.85
CA LEU A 45 21.67 19.60 -5.89
C LEU A 45 21.73 21.08 -5.43
N PRO A 46 20.85 22.01 -5.86
CA PRO A 46 20.96 23.42 -5.46
C PRO A 46 20.69 23.67 -3.97
N TYR A 47 20.00 22.75 -3.28
CA TYR A 47 19.75 22.84 -1.84
C TYR A 47 20.90 22.29 -1.00
N VAL A 48 21.72 21.41 -1.56
CA VAL A 48 22.84 20.74 -0.88
C VAL A 48 24.16 21.48 -1.09
N LEU A 49 24.30 22.17 -2.23
CA LEU A 49 25.48 22.96 -2.61
C LEU A 49 25.84 24.10 -1.64
N SER A 50 24.89 24.56 -0.81
CA SER A 50 25.11 25.63 0.17
C SER A 50 25.66 25.14 1.51
N LEU A 51 25.74 23.83 1.75
CA LEU A 51 26.08 23.25 3.05
C LEU A 51 27.50 22.66 3.05
N LYS A 52 28.28 23.00 4.08
CA LYS A 52 29.71 22.64 4.21
C LYS A 52 29.98 21.35 4.99
N HIS A 53 29.01 20.86 5.75
CA HIS A 53 29.16 19.69 6.62
C HIS A 53 28.20 18.57 6.20
N TYR A 54 28.69 17.33 6.14
CA TYR A 54 27.92 16.14 5.79
C TYR A 54 26.67 15.97 6.66
N ALA A 55 26.77 16.26 7.96
CA ALA A 55 25.64 16.14 8.89
C ALA A 55 24.45 17.00 8.46
N ASP A 56 24.70 18.23 8.02
CA ASP A 56 23.66 19.16 7.58
C ASP A 56 23.15 18.80 6.18
N ILE A 57 24.03 18.31 5.30
CA ILE A 57 23.66 17.75 3.99
C ILE A 57 22.71 16.55 4.17
N TRP A 58 23.06 15.61 5.05
CA TRP A 58 22.28 14.41 5.33
C TRP A 58 20.95 14.76 6.01
N ALA A 59 20.94 15.70 6.96
CA ALA A 59 19.70 16.13 7.61
C ALA A 59 18.74 16.81 6.62
N THR A 60 19.26 17.69 5.76
CA THR A 60 18.46 18.38 4.73
C THR A 60 17.94 17.39 3.71
N LEU A 61 18.78 16.45 3.27
CA LEU A 61 18.39 15.38 2.36
C LEU A 61 17.33 14.46 2.98
N ALA A 62 17.52 14.03 4.22
CA ALA A 62 16.58 13.20 4.94
C ALA A 62 15.23 13.92 5.07
N HIS A 63 15.22 15.21 5.43
CA HIS A 63 14.01 16.02 5.48
C HIS A 63 13.32 16.12 4.11
N GLN A 64 14.10 16.42 3.06
CA GLN A 64 13.60 16.59 1.71
C GLN A 64 13.14 15.30 1.04
N LEU A 65 13.68 14.14 1.43
CA LEU A 65 13.22 12.83 0.98
C LEU A 65 12.07 12.32 1.86
N GLN A 66 12.01 12.72 3.13
CA GLN A 66 10.92 12.36 4.02
C GLN A 66 9.58 13.01 3.63
N ALA A 67 9.60 14.26 3.13
CA ALA A 67 8.41 14.94 2.63
C ALA A 67 7.71 14.22 1.44
N PRO A 68 8.41 13.87 0.34
CA PRO A 68 7.83 13.10 -0.75
C PRO A 68 7.45 11.69 -0.30
N THR A 69 8.17 11.06 0.63
CA THR A 69 7.73 9.76 1.21
C THR A 69 6.39 9.90 1.94
N ARG A 70 6.18 10.94 2.76
CA ARG A 70 4.90 11.17 3.44
C ARG A 70 3.78 11.48 2.44
N SER A 71 4.04 12.35 1.46
CA SER A 71 3.05 12.66 0.41
C SER A 71 2.70 11.42 -0.41
N HIS A 72 3.70 10.59 -0.75
CA HIS A 72 3.53 9.35 -1.49
C HIS A 72 2.72 8.32 -0.69
N VAL A 73 2.97 8.19 0.61
CA VAL A 73 2.13 7.38 1.51
C VAL A 73 0.69 7.87 1.51
N VAL A 74 0.47 9.17 1.68
CA VAL A 74 -0.89 9.75 1.70
C VAL A 74 -1.59 9.48 0.36
N GLN A 75 -0.86 9.59 -0.75
CA GLN A 75 -1.37 9.24 -2.07
C GLN A 75 -1.73 7.75 -2.17
N LEU A 76 -0.85 6.85 -1.74
CA LEU A 76 -1.13 5.40 -1.71
C LEU A 76 -2.34 5.06 -0.82
N LYS A 77 -2.47 5.71 0.35
CA LYS A 77 -3.67 5.55 1.20
C LYS A 77 -4.91 6.05 0.47
N ASN A 78 -4.87 7.23 -0.15
CA ASN A 78 -6.00 7.75 -0.94
C ASN A 78 -6.38 6.82 -2.09
N GLU A 79 -5.40 6.26 -2.81
CA GLU A 79 -5.65 5.28 -3.86
C GLU A 79 -6.28 4.00 -3.30
N LEU A 80 -5.86 3.53 -2.13
CA LEU A 80 -6.48 2.40 -1.43
C LEU A 80 -7.94 2.69 -1.04
N TYR A 81 -8.22 3.89 -0.54
CA TYR A 81 -9.58 4.33 -0.16
C TYR A 81 -10.53 4.41 -1.37
N HIS A 82 -10.03 4.84 -2.52
CA HIS A 82 -10.82 4.97 -3.75
C HIS A 82 -10.78 3.71 -4.62
N LEU A 83 -10.09 2.66 -4.17
CA LEU A 83 -9.94 1.40 -4.92
C LEU A 83 -11.26 0.64 -4.89
N SER A 84 -12.00 0.75 -5.98
CA SER A 84 -13.23 -0.02 -6.22
C SER A 84 -12.92 -1.23 -7.10
N LYS A 85 -13.57 -2.37 -6.82
CA LYS A 85 -13.46 -3.58 -7.65
C LYS A 85 -13.83 -3.31 -9.12
N GLY A 86 -14.86 -2.49 -9.35
CA GLY A 86 -15.41 -2.26 -10.69
C GLY A 86 -15.77 -3.57 -11.42
N ASP A 87 -15.33 -3.68 -12.67
CA ASP A 87 -15.50 -4.85 -13.54
C ASP A 87 -14.35 -5.87 -13.44
N GLN A 88 -13.39 -5.67 -12.54
CA GLN A 88 -12.25 -6.58 -12.37
C GLN A 88 -12.67 -7.86 -11.63
N SER A 89 -11.91 -8.95 -11.83
CA SER A 89 -12.08 -10.16 -11.04
C SER A 89 -11.70 -9.90 -9.57
N MET A 90 -12.28 -10.67 -8.64
CA MET A 90 -11.95 -10.53 -7.22
C MET A 90 -10.45 -10.72 -6.97
N THR A 91 -9.83 -11.70 -7.62
CA THR A 91 -8.40 -11.97 -7.51
C THR A 91 -7.52 -10.80 -7.95
N GLN A 92 -7.86 -10.13 -9.05
CA GLN A 92 -7.12 -8.95 -9.50
C GLN A 92 -7.27 -7.78 -8.52
N TYR A 93 -8.48 -7.57 -8.01
CA TYR A 93 -8.77 -6.55 -7.01
C TYR A 93 -7.95 -6.75 -5.72
N LEU A 94 -7.95 -7.98 -5.19
CA LEU A 94 -7.18 -8.34 -3.99
C LEU A 94 -5.67 -8.18 -4.19
N LEU A 95 -5.16 -8.56 -5.37
CA LEU A 95 -3.74 -8.39 -5.69
C LEU A 95 -3.34 -6.91 -5.76
N ASN A 96 -4.22 -6.06 -6.31
CA ASN A 96 -3.99 -4.62 -6.36
C ASN A 96 -3.96 -3.99 -4.96
N ILE A 97 -4.91 -4.37 -4.08
CA ILE A 97 -4.90 -3.97 -2.67
C ILE A 97 -3.59 -4.39 -1.99
N LYS A 98 -3.20 -5.66 -2.13
CA LYS A 98 -1.96 -6.18 -1.55
C LYS A 98 -0.74 -5.40 -2.03
N SER A 99 -0.65 -5.12 -3.33
CA SER A 99 0.44 -4.32 -3.90
C SER A 99 0.50 -2.90 -3.31
N LYS A 100 -0.65 -2.24 -3.08
CA LYS A 100 -0.68 -0.93 -2.42
C LYS A 100 -0.26 -1.00 -0.96
N VAL A 101 -0.73 -2.00 -0.22
CA VAL A 101 -0.34 -2.24 1.18
C VAL A 101 1.17 -2.49 1.27
N ASP A 102 1.72 -3.34 0.40
CA ASP A 102 3.15 -3.62 0.34
C ASP A 102 3.97 -2.36 -0.01
N ALA A 103 3.47 -1.51 -0.90
CA ALA A 103 4.11 -0.22 -1.22
C ALA A 103 4.11 0.75 -0.02
N ILE A 104 3.05 0.76 0.79
CA ILE A 104 2.97 1.57 2.02
C ILE A 104 3.91 0.99 3.09
N ALA A 105 3.98 -0.34 3.22
CA ALA A 105 4.92 -1.02 4.10
C ALA A 105 6.38 -0.74 3.70
N ALA A 106 6.69 -0.72 2.40
CA ALA A 106 8.00 -0.35 1.87
C ALA A 106 8.37 1.11 2.18
N ALA A 107 7.38 2.00 2.32
CA ALA A 107 7.58 3.38 2.78
C ALA A 107 7.78 3.50 4.31
N GLY A 108 7.80 2.37 5.03
CA GLY A 108 8.07 2.29 6.47
C GLY A 108 6.84 2.45 7.35
N ILE A 109 5.62 2.32 6.78
CA ILE A 109 4.36 2.45 7.51
C ILE A 109 3.60 1.13 7.42
N SER A 110 3.35 0.51 8.57
CA SER A 110 2.47 -0.65 8.68
C SER A 110 1.01 -0.18 8.82
N ILE A 111 0.11 -0.87 8.13
CA ILE A 111 -1.34 -0.69 8.26
C ILE A 111 -1.87 -1.88 9.05
N ASP A 112 -2.81 -1.64 9.97
CA ASP A 112 -3.43 -2.72 10.72
C ASP A 112 -4.25 -3.63 9.79
N PRO A 113 -4.21 -4.97 9.99
CA PRO A 113 -4.94 -5.91 9.15
C PRO A 113 -6.45 -5.63 9.16
N GLU A 114 -7.00 -5.19 10.29
CA GLU A 114 -8.40 -4.80 10.42
C GLU A 114 -8.76 -3.58 9.56
N GLU A 115 -7.84 -2.61 9.45
CA GLU A 115 -8.01 -1.44 8.56
C GLU A 115 -8.03 -1.89 7.09
N ILE A 116 -7.15 -2.84 6.72
CA ILE A 116 -7.10 -3.41 5.36
C ILE A 116 -8.41 -4.15 5.04
N ILE A 117 -8.94 -4.93 5.98
CA ILE A 117 -10.24 -5.62 5.84
C ILE A 117 -11.35 -4.59 5.60
N LEU A 118 -11.42 -3.53 6.42
CA LEU A 118 -12.43 -2.49 6.28
C LEU A 118 -12.36 -1.79 4.92
N HIS A 119 -11.16 -1.44 4.45
CA HIS A 119 -10.96 -0.80 3.13
C HIS A 119 -11.36 -1.72 1.99
N THR A 120 -10.98 -3.00 2.07
CA THR A 120 -11.35 -4.03 1.10
C THR A 120 -12.88 -4.17 1.02
N LEU A 121 -13.56 -4.17 2.17
CA LEU A 121 -15.03 -4.25 2.21
C LEU A 121 -15.70 -2.99 1.66
N ASN A 122 -15.12 -1.80 1.89
CA ASN A 122 -15.69 -0.55 1.39
C ASN A 122 -15.63 -0.44 -0.15
N GLY A 123 -14.55 -0.91 -0.78
CA GLY A 123 -14.39 -0.87 -2.23
C GLY A 123 -15.20 -1.90 -3.03
N LEU A 124 -15.92 -2.81 -2.36
CA LEU A 124 -16.80 -3.78 -3.01
C LEU A 124 -18.13 -3.14 -3.48
N PRO A 125 -18.66 -3.54 -4.65
CA PRO A 125 -19.96 -3.07 -5.14
C PRO A 125 -21.15 -3.57 -4.31
N ALA A 126 -22.32 -2.94 -4.51
CA ALA A 126 -23.53 -3.19 -3.71
C ALA A 126 -24.04 -4.65 -3.74
N LYS A 127 -23.67 -5.44 -4.75
CA LYS A 127 -23.98 -6.87 -4.81
C LYS A 127 -23.39 -7.68 -3.65
N TYR A 128 -22.32 -7.20 -3.02
CA TYR A 128 -21.68 -7.86 -1.88
C TYR A 128 -22.20 -7.37 -0.52
N GLN A 129 -23.29 -6.60 -0.44
CA GLN A 129 -23.76 -6.03 0.84
C GLN A 129 -24.13 -7.09 1.89
N THR A 130 -24.69 -8.23 1.46
CA THR A 130 -24.98 -9.37 2.33
C THR A 130 -23.69 -9.91 2.96
N PHE A 131 -22.66 -10.10 2.14
CA PHE A 131 -21.32 -10.51 2.59
C PHE A 131 -20.69 -9.49 3.53
N LYS A 132 -20.73 -8.19 3.20
CA LYS A 132 -20.22 -7.12 4.09
C LYS A 132 -20.90 -7.15 5.46
N THR A 133 -22.20 -7.40 5.49
CA THR A 133 -22.98 -7.47 6.73
C THR A 133 -22.58 -8.71 7.53
N ALA A 134 -22.46 -9.88 6.88
CA ALA A 134 -22.03 -11.12 7.52
C ALA A 134 -20.65 -10.97 8.20
N ILE A 135 -19.69 -10.34 7.53
CA ILE A 135 -18.36 -10.07 8.09
C ILE A 135 -18.45 -9.07 9.26
N ARG A 136 -19.25 -7.99 9.14
CA ARG A 136 -19.43 -7.01 10.24
C ARG A 136 -20.12 -7.59 11.47
N THR A 137 -21.03 -8.54 11.29
CA THR A 137 -21.71 -9.23 12.39
C THR A 137 -20.90 -10.38 12.98
N ASN A 138 -19.78 -10.76 12.36
CA ASN A 138 -18.93 -11.81 12.86
C ASN A 138 -18.15 -11.29 14.08
N LEU A 139 -18.32 -11.94 15.23
CA LEU A 139 -17.66 -11.55 16.49
C LEU A 139 -16.19 -12.04 16.57
N GLN A 140 -15.73 -12.87 15.62
CA GLN A 140 -14.36 -13.38 15.62
C GLN A 140 -13.45 -12.54 14.71
N PRO A 141 -12.18 -12.33 15.10
CA PRO A 141 -11.20 -11.72 14.23
C PRO A 141 -10.93 -12.64 13.03
N ILE A 142 -11.23 -12.15 11.83
CA ILE A 142 -10.96 -12.85 10.57
C ILE A 142 -9.56 -12.49 10.10
N ASN A 143 -8.77 -13.49 9.69
CA ASN A 143 -7.48 -13.25 9.06
C ASN A 143 -7.67 -12.74 7.62
N LEU A 144 -6.68 -11.97 7.13
CA LEU A 144 -6.69 -11.48 5.75
C LEU A 144 -6.75 -12.61 4.72
N ASP A 145 -6.02 -13.70 4.94
CA ASP A 145 -6.02 -14.85 4.04
C ASP A 145 -7.39 -15.53 4.00
N ASP A 146 -8.03 -15.71 5.16
CA ASP A 146 -9.39 -16.26 5.26
C ASP A 146 -10.39 -15.37 4.52
N LEU A 147 -10.31 -14.04 4.70
CA LEU A 147 -11.14 -13.08 3.98
C LEU A 147 -10.97 -13.21 2.46
N TYR A 148 -9.73 -13.36 1.97
CA TYR A 148 -9.47 -13.49 0.54
C TYR A 148 -10.07 -14.77 -0.04
N THR A 149 -10.02 -15.88 0.70
CA THR A 149 -10.68 -17.12 0.27
C THR A 149 -12.20 -16.97 0.23
N LEU A 150 -12.79 -16.34 1.27
CA LEU A 150 -14.22 -16.08 1.37
C LEU A 150 -14.71 -15.12 0.27
N LEU A 151 -13.92 -14.10 -0.09
CA LEU A 151 -14.26 -13.19 -1.17
C LEU A 151 -14.24 -13.87 -2.54
N CYS A 152 -13.27 -14.77 -2.76
CA CYS A 152 -13.22 -15.56 -4.00
C CYS A 152 -14.41 -16.54 -4.09
N SER A 153 -14.79 -17.20 -2.98
CA SER A 153 -15.95 -18.09 -2.99
C SER A 153 -17.26 -17.32 -3.19
N GLU A 154 -17.40 -16.14 -2.60
CA GLU A 154 -18.57 -15.29 -2.79
C GLU A 154 -18.70 -14.80 -4.24
N GLU A 155 -17.58 -14.51 -4.93
CA GLU A 155 -17.62 -14.20 -6.37
C GLU A 155 -18.18 -15.36 -7.20
N LEU A 156 -17.82 -16.62 -6.87
CA LEU A 156 -18.37 -17.80 -7.54
C LEU A 156 -19.86 -17.99 -7.23
N ASN A 157 -20.27 -17.77 -5.98
CA ASN A 157 -21.68 -17.86 -5.60
C ASN A 157 -22.54 -16.85 -6.37
N LEU A 158 -22.11 -15.58 -6.42
CA LEU A 158 -22.82 -14.55 -7.19
C LEU A 158 -22.86 -14.85 -8.69
N ALA A 159 -21.79 -15.42 -9.25
CA ALA A 159 -21.78 -15.85 -10.65
C ALA A 159 -22.79 -16.98 -10.90
N HIS A 160 -22.92 -17.93 -9.97
CA HIS A 160 -23.89 -19.01 -10.07
C HIS A 160 -25.33 -18.50 -9.98
N GLU A 161 -25.62 -17.61 -9.02
CA GLU A 161 -26.94 -17.01 -8.86
C GLU A 161 -27.36 -16.22 -10.11
N ALA A 162 -26.46 -15.41 -10.67
CA ALA A 162 -26.72 -14.70 -11.93
C ALA A 162 -27.03 -15.66 -13.11
N THR A 163 -26.37 -16.81 -13.18
CA THR A 163 -26.70 -17.83 -14.21
C THR A 163 -28.04 -18.52 -13.96
N GLN A 164 -28.41 -18.77 -12.69
CA GLN A 164 -29.72 -19.34 -12.35
C GLN A 164 -30.86 -18.38 -12.69
N GLU A 165 -30.72 -17.09 -12.39
CA GLU A 165 -31.74 -16.09 -12.72
C GLU A 165 -32.01 -16.04 -14.23
N LEU A 166 -30.95 -16.04 -15.06
CA LEU A 166 -31.09 -16.10 -16.52
C LEU A 166 -31.77 -17.38 -17.03
N GLN A 167 -31.56 -18.53 -16.36
CA GLN A 167 -32.24 -19.78 -16.69
C GLN A 167 -33.71 -19.75 -16.28
N SER A 168 -34.04 -19.14 -15.15
CA SER A 168 -35.41 -19.03 -14.65
C SER A 168 -36.31 -18.19 -15.56
N LEU A 169 -35.78 -17.11 -16.14
CA LEU A 169 -36.51 -16.24 -17.07
C LEU A 169 -36.84 -16.94 -18.40
N HIS A 170 -35.97 -17.83 -18.88
CA HIS A 170 -36.23 -18.62 -20.10
C HIS A 170 -37.34 -19.66 -19.94
N LEU A 171 -37.67 -20.09 -18.72
CA LEU A 171 -38.72 -21.09 -18.45
C LEU A 171 -40.13 -20.48 -18.42
N THR A 172 -40.26 -19.17 -18.16
CA THR A 172 -41.56 -18.48 -18.11
C THR A 172 -42.14 -18.10 -19.47
N ASP A 173 -41.35 -18.17 -20.54
CA ASP A 173 -41.79 -17.82 -21.90
C ASP A 173 -42.41 -18.99 -22.69
N ASN A 174 -42.72 -20.11 -22.04
CA ASN A 174 -43.43 -21.21 -22.71
C ASN A 174 -44.96 -20.98 -22.58
N PRO A 175 -45.68 -20.53 -23.63
CA PRO A 175 -47.14 -20.46 -23.57
C PRO A 175 -47.66 -21.90 -23.62
N LEU A 176 -47.86 -22.50 -22.44
CA LEU A 176 -48.68 -23.69 -22.26
C LEU A 176 -50.13 -23.29 -22.57
N ALA A 177 -50.41 -23.12 -23.86
CA ALA A 177 -51.74 -22.92 -24.39
C ALA A 177 -52.53 -24.20 -24.11
N LEU A 178 -53.49 -24.09 -23.19
CA LEU A 178 -54.56 -25.04 -22.95
C LEU A 178 -55.39 -25.21 -24.23
N ALA A 179 -54.95 -26.04 -25.17
CA ALA A 179 -55.81 -26.53 -26.24
C ALA A 179 -56.71 -27.61 -25.63
N ALA A 180 -57.82 -27.15 -25.02
CA ALA A 180 -58.90 -28.01 -24.57
C ALA A 180 -59.41 -28.86 -25.74
N THR A 181 -59.22 -30.18 -25.63
CA THR A 181 -59.86 -31.16 -26.51
C THR A 181 -61.37 -31.08 -26.28
N ARG A 182 -62.09 -30.36 -27.15
CA ARG A 182 -63.56 -30.43 -27.17
C ARG A 182 -64.00 -31.37 -28.28
N GLY A 183 -64.12 -32.64 -27.92
CA GLY A 183 -64.92 -33.60 -28.69
C GLY A 183 -66.42 -33.34 -28.49
N ARG A 184 -67.17 -33.42 -29.58
CA ARG A 184 -68.59 -33.80 -29.72
C ARG A 184 -68.87 -33.73 -31.24
N GLY A 185 -69.33 -34.77 -31.91
CA GLY A 185 -70.41 -35.67 -31.51
C GLY A 185 -71.64 -35.26 -32.30
#